data_AF-A0A962IFK4-F1
#
_entry.id   AF-A0A962IFK4-F1
#
_cell.length_a   1.000
_cell.length_b   1.000
_cell.length_c   1.000
_cell.angle_alpha   90.00
_cell.angle_beta   90.00
_cell.angle_gamma   90.00
#
_symmetry.space_group_name_H-M   'P 1'
#
loop_
_entity.id
_entity.type
_entity.pdbx_description
1 polymer ?
#
loop_
_entity_poly.entity_id
_entity_poly.type
_entity_poly.pdbx_seq_one_letter_code
_entity_poly.pdbx_strand_id
1 'polypeptide(L)'
;WGSKRTGPDLARVGGRYSDDWHRMHLNNPRDVVPESNMPGYPWLNGNVLDGVDTPAKMKAMATLGVPYTDEDIAASQQAVQGKTEMDALIAYLQNLGTAVKTRR
;
A
#
# COMPACT_ATOMS: atom_id res chain seq x y z
N TRP A 1 -4.01 4.94 -14.22
CA TRP A 1 -5.06 5.74 -13.54
C TRP A 1 -6.36 4.97 -13.55
N GLY A 2 -7.32 5.30 -12.67
CA GLY A 2 -8.63 4.67 -12.67
C GLY A 2 -9.53 5.19 -13.79
N SER A 3 -10.42 4.35 -14.31
CA SER A 3 -11.44 4.72 -15.32
C SER A 3 -12.86 4.85 -14.74
N LYS A 4 -13.06 4.45 -13.47
CA LYS A 4 -14.35 4.52 -12.75
C LYS A 4 -14.11 4.87 -11.28
N ARG A 5 -15.11 5.51 -10.67
CA ARG A 5 -15.14 5.86 -9.24
C ARG A 5 -16.39 5.28 -8.57
N THR A 6 -16.28 4.04 -8.10
CA THR A 6 -17.29 3.45 -7.18
C THR A 6 -17.04 3.95 -5.75
N GLY A 7 -15.77 4.06 -5.36
CA GLY A 7 -15.32 4.82 -4.19
C GLY A 7 -14.55 6.08 -4.58
N PRO A 8 -14.04 6.85 -3.61
CA PRO A 8 -13.26 8.06 -3.85
C PRO A 8 -11.95 7.82 -4.61
N ASP A 9 -11.39 8.89 -5.15
CA ASP A 9 -10.05 8.87 -5.75
C ASP A 9 -8.96 8.72 -4.68
N LEU A 10 -7.93 7.89 -4.98
CA LEU A 10 -6.85 7.57 -4.04
C LEU A 10 -5.53 8.29 -4.37
N ALA A 11 -5.43 9.06 -5.45
CA ALA A 11 -4.16 9.60 -5.94
C ALA A 11 -3.44 10.51 -4.93
N ARG A 12 -4.14 11.01 -3.90
CA ARG A 12 -3.62 11.89 -2.85
C ARG A 12 -4.15 11.52 -1.46
N VAL A 13 -4.29 10.24 -1.17
CA VAL A 13 -4.75 9.77 0.15
C VAL A 13 -3.64 9.76 1.21
N GLY A 14 -2.36 9.79 0.80
CA GLY A 14 -1.23 9.76 1.70
C GLY A 14 -1.28 10.86 2.76
N GLY A 15 -1.18 10.48 4.04
CA GLY A 15 -1.24 11.36 5.20
C GLY A 15 -2.62 11.97 5.48
N ARG A 16 -3.67 11.62 4.74
CA ARG A 16 -5.03 12.14 4.97
C ARG A 16 -5.74 11.42 6.12
N TYR A 17 -5.46 10.14 6.30
CA TYR A 17 -6.01 9.30 7.37
C TYR A 17 -4.86 8.61 8.10
N SER A 18 -5.08 8.24 9.36
CA SER A 18 -4.10 7.48 10.14
C SER A 18 -4.02 6.02 9.67
N ASP A 19 -2.91 5.36 9.97
CA ASP A 19 -2.75 3.92 9.71
C ASP A 19 -3.83 3.09 10.43
N ASP A 20 -4.22 3.49 11.64
CA ASP A 20 -5.29 2.84 12.39
C ASP A 20 -6.65 2.99 11.69
N TRP A 21 -6.94 4.17 11.13
CA TRP A 21 -8.16 4.37 10.34
C TRP A 21 -8.14 3.47 9.10
N HIS A 22 -7.00 3.40 8.40
CA HIS A 22 -6.87 2.51 7.25
C HIS A 22 -7.06 1.04 7.64
N ARG A 23 -6.51 0.60 8.78
CA ARG A 23 -6.67 -0.77 9.27
C ARG A 23 -8.12 -1.09 9.61
N MET A 24 -8.81 -0.20 10.33
CA MET A 24 -10.24 -0.38 10.65
C MET A 24 -11.10 -0.39 9.38
N HIS A 25 -10.89 0.59 8.49
CA HIS A 25 -11.63 0.70 7.25
C HIS A 25 -11.41 -0.49 6.33
N LEU A 26 -10.18 -0.99 6.19
CA LEU A 26 -9.90 -2.17 5.37
C LEU A 26 -10.45 -3.44 6.01
N ASN A 27 -10.42 -3.57 7.34
CA ASN A 27 -10.97 -4.73 8.03
C ASN A 27 -12.49 -4.82 7.84
N ASN A 28 -13.19 -3.71 8.09
CA ASN A 28 -14.62 -3.57 7.82
C ASN A 28 -14.98 -2.09 7.58
N PRO A 29 -15.20 -1.69 6.31
CA PRO A 29 -15.44 -0.29 5.97
C PRO A 29 -16.65 0.33 6.67
N ARG A 30 -17.66 -0.49 7.00
CA ARG A 30 -18.92 -0.05 7.61
C ARG A 30 -18.78 0.35 9.08
N ASP A 31 -17.67 -0.01 9.73
CA ASP A 31 -17.42 0.37 11.12
C ASP A 31 -17.01 1.85 11.26
N VAL A 32 -16.43 2.43 10.21
CA VAL A 32 -15.98 3.84 10.20
C VAL A 32 -16.70 4.70 9.16
N VAL A 33 -17.34 4.07 8.17
CA VAL A 33 -18.20 4.71 7.17
C VAL A 33 -19.44 3.82 6.97
N PRO A 34 -20.52 4.00 7.76
CA PRO A 34 -21.68 3.09 7.80
C PRO A 34 -22.32 2.80 6.44
N GLU A 35 -22.35 3.79 5.55
CA GLU A 35 -22.91 3.71 4.20
C GLU A 35 -21.95 3.14 3.15
N SER A 36 -20.74 2.73 3.54
CA SER A 36 -19.73 2.24 2.60
C SER A 36 -20.20 1.00 1.86
N ASN A 37 -20.08 1.03 0.53
CA ASN A 37 -20.29 -0.12 -0.33
C ASN A 37 -19.01 -0.94 -0.55
N MET A 38 -17.87 -0.52 0.02
CA MET A 38 -16.60 -1.22 -0.12
C MET A 38 -16.66 -2.61 0.57
N PRO A 39 -16.08 -3.67 -0.03
CA PRO A 39 -15.90 -4.94 0.65
C PRO A 39 -14.94 -4.84 1.84
N GLY A 40 -15.12 -5.69 2.85
CA GLY A 40 -14.11 -5.88 3.90
C GLY A 40 -12.98 -6.79 3.40
N TYR A 41 -11.76 -6.50 3.83
CA TYR A 41 -10.53 -7.22 3.52
C TYR A 41 -9.83 -7.73 4.82
N PRO A 42 -10.52 -8.43 5.74
CA PRO A 42 -9.96 -8.81 7.04
C PRO A 42 -8.79 -9.80 6.95
N TRP A 43 -8.72 -10.61 5.88
CA TRP A 43 -7.65 -11.59 5.67
C TRP A 43 -6.26 -10.97 5.56
N LEU A 44 -6.18 -9.70 5.17
CA LEU A 44 -4.90 -8.96 5.09
C LEU A 44 -4.16 -8.91 6.42
N ASN A 45 -4.88 -9.03 7.55
CA ASN A 45 -4.25 -9.07 8.88
C ASN A 45 -3.56 -10.41 9.18
N GLY A 46 -4.01 -11.51 8.56
CA GLY A 46 -3.47 -12.86 8.81
C GLY A 46 -2.42 -13.29 7.79
N ASN A 47 -2.43 -12.71 6.60
CA ASN A 47 -1.48 -13.04 5.55
C ASN A 47 -0.14 -12.33 5.82
N VAL A 48 0.90 -13.12 6.07
CA VAL A 48 2.25 -12.64 6.38
C VAL A 48 3.14 -12.77 5.14
N LEU A 49 3.87 -11.70 4.84
CA LEU A 49 4.80 -11.64 3.72
C LEU A 49 6.11 -12.37 4.06
N ASP A 50 6.54 -13.27 3.17
CA ASP A 50 7.86 -13.92 3.23
C ASP A 50 8.97 -13.08 2.55
N GLY A 51 8.58 -12.18 1.66
CA GLY A 51 9.44 -11.28 0.91
C GLY A 51 10.29 -11.93 -0.19
N VAL A 52 10.08 -13.22 -0.50
CA VAL A 52 10.98 -14.00 -1.37
C VAL A 52 11.04 -13.42 -2.79
N ASP A 53 9.92 -12.92 -3.30
CA ASP A 53 9.84 -12.35 -4.65
C ASP A 53 10.24 -10.86 -4.74
N THR A 54 10.41 -10.18 -3.61
CA THR A 54 10.67 -8.72 -3.59
C THR A 54 11.96 -8.35 -4.32
N PRO A 55 13.10 -9.05 -4.12
CA PRO A 55 14.33 -8.75 -4.87
C PRO A 55 14.15 -8.92 -6.39
N ALA A 56 13.45 -9.97 -6.82
CA ALA A 56 13.20 -10.24 -8.23
C ALA A 56 12.32 -9.15 -8.87
N LYS A 57 11.27 -8.71 -8.16
CA LYS A 57 10.41 -7.59 -8.59
C LYS A 57 11.19 -6.28 -8.71
N MET A 58 12.04 -5.96 -7.73
CA MET A 58 12.84 -4.74 -7.76
C MET A 58 13.88 -4.75 -8.87
N LYS A 59 14.52 -5.89 -9.14
CA LYS A 59 15.44 -6.06 -10.27
C LYS A 59 14.73 -5.90 -11.63
N ALA A 60 13.52 -6.44 -11.75
CA ALA A 60 12.70 -6.25 -12.94
C ALA A 60 12.33 -4.76 -13.13
N MET A 61 11.93 -4.07 -12.06
CA MET A 61 11.66 -2.63 -12.10
C MET A 61 12.91 -1.79 -12.43
N ALA A 62 14.07 -2.17 -11.92
CA ALA A 62 15.35 -1.54 -12.26
C ALA A 62 15.66 -1.66 -13.75
N THR A 63 15.41 -2.84 -14.33
CA THR A 63 15.53 -3.08 -15.77
C THR A 63 14.60 -2.17 -16.59
N LEU A 64 13.43 -1.82 -16.03
CA LEU A 64 12.45 -0.92 -16.66
C LEU A 64 12.74 0.57 -16.39
N GLY A 65 13.84 0.91 -15.71
CA GLY A 65 14.30 2.28 -15.49
C GLY A 65 13.93 2.89 -14.13
N VAL A 66 13.39 2.11 -13.18
CA VAL A 66 13.21 2.58 -11.80
C VAL A 66 14.58 2.59 -11.09
N PRO A 67 15.03 3.69 -10.47
CA PRO A 67 16.40 3.82 -9.98
C PRO A 67 16.61 3.13 -8.61
N TYR A 68 16.38 1.81 -8.52
CA TYR A 68 16.77 1.02 -7.36
C TYR A 68 18.26 0.73 -7.35
N THR A 69 18.89 0.82 -6.18
CA THR A 69 20.30 0.42 -6.02
C THR A 69 20.43 -1.08 -5.73
N ASP A 70 21.63 -1.62 -5.86
CA ASP A 70 21.90 -3.02 -5.50
C ASP A 70 21.68 -3.26 -4.00
N GLU A 71 21.94 -2.25 -3.17
CA GLU A 71 21.67 -2.27 -1.73
C GLU A 71 20.17 -2.33 -1.44
N ASP A 72 19.36 -1.55 -2.16
CA ASP A 72 17.89 -1.59 -2.03
C ASP A 72 17.38 -3.01 -2.33
N ILE A 73 17.87 -3.63 -3.41
CA ILE A 73 17.47 -4.98 -3.84
C ILE A 73 17.90 -6.03 -2.82
N ALA A 74 19.15 -5.96 -2.34
CA ALA A 74 19.70 -6.90 -1.38
C ALA A 74 18.97 -6.87 -0.03
N ALA A 75 18.56 -5.68 0.44
CA ALA A 75 17.84 -5.52 1.70
C ALA A 75 16.33 -5.80 1.59
N SER A 76 15.78 -5.86 0.37
CA SER A 76 14.34 -5.81 0.12
C SER A 76 13.52 -6.95 0.74
N GLN A 77 14.04 -8.19 0.74
CA GLN A 77 13.33 -9.31 1.34
C GLN A 77 13.17 -9.10 2.85
N GLN A 78 14.27 -8.79 3.54
CA GLN A 78 14.26 -8.59 4.99
C GLN A 78 13.40 -7.38 5.39
N ALA A 79 13.35 -6.34 4.54
CA ALA A 79 12.55 -5.15 4.79
C ALA A 79 11.03 -5.44 4.88
N VAL A 80 10.55 -6.48 4.18
CA VAL A 80 9.11 -6.83 4.15
C VAL A 80 8.78 -8.11 4.90
N GLN A 81 9.78 -8.96 5.17
CA GLN A 81 9.57 -10.24 5.84
C GLN A 81 8.88 -10.06 7.19
N GLY A 82 7.84 -10.85 7.44
CA GLY A 82 7.09 -10.81 8.70
C GLY A 82 6.07 -9.67 8.81
N LYS A 83 6.01 -8.76 7.83
CA LYS A 83 4.92 -7.78 7.73
C LYS A 83 3.64 -8.46 7.25
N THR A 84 2.50 -7.97 7.69
CA THR A 84 1.21 -8.43 7.16
C THR A 84 0.93 -7.77 5.80
N GLU A 85 0.08 -8.39 4.97
CA GLU A 85 -0.42 -7.73 3.76
C GLU A 85 -1.13 -6.40 4.09
N MET A 86 -1.77 -6.32 5.26
CA MET A 86 -2.37 -5.08 5.77
C MET A 86 -1.33 -3.98 5.94
N ASP A 87 -0.19 -4.29 6.58
CA ASP A 87 0.90 -3.31 6.78
C ASP A 87 1.44 -2.81 5.43
N ALA A 88 1.64 -3.73 4.47
CA ALA A 88 2.14 -3.39 3.14
C ALA A 88 1.15 -2.52 2.36
N LEU A 89 -0.16 -2.83 2.41
CA LEU A 89 -1.18 -2.03 1.74
C LEU A 89 -1.31 -0.64 2.36
N ILE A 90 -1.25 -0.53 3.69
CA ILE A 90 -1.27 0.76 4.38
C ILE A 90 -0.03 1.58 3.99
N ALA A 91 1.16 1.00 3.98
CA ALA A 91 2.39 1.67 3.55
C ALA A 91 2.28 2.20 2.11
N TYR A 92 1.69 1.41 1.21
CA TYR A 92 1.40 1.86 -0.16
C TYR A 92 0.44 3.06 -0.19
N LEU A 93 -0.70 2.97 0.50
CA LEU A 93 -1.71 4.04 0.55
C LEU A 93 -1.14 5.33 1.14
N GLN A 94 -0.33 5.23 2.20
CA GLN A 94 0.30 6.38 2.85
C GLN A 94 1.29 7.11 1.95
N ASN A 95 1.85 6.43 0.94
CA ASN A 95 2.76 7.05 -0.01
C ASN A 95 2.04 7.75 -1.18
N LEU A 96 0.74 7.49 -1.41
CA LEU A 96 0.04 8.01 -2.58
C LEU A 96 -0.12 9.53 -2.56
N GLY A 97 0.55 10.20 -3.51
CA GLY A 97 0.45 11.63 -3.76
C GLY A 97 1.39 12.51 -2.91
N THR A 98 2.19 11.92 -2.03
CA THR A 98 3.15 12.63 -1.16
C THR A 98 4.35 13.19 -1.92
N ALA A 99 4.73 12.53 -3.03
CA ALA A 99 5.83 12.99 -3.89
C ALA A 99 5.54 14.33 -4.59
N VAL A 100 4.27 14.74 -4.70
CA VAL A 100 3.88 16.02 -5.31
C VAL A 100 3.91 17.12 -4.25
N LYS A 101 4.96 17.94 -4.26
CA LYS A 101 5.23 18.98 -3.25
C LYS A 101 4.30 20.21 -3.32
N THR A 102 3.65 20.45 -4.46
CA THR A 102 2.74 21.60 -4.65
C THR A 102 1.28 21.16 -4.56
N ARG A 103 0.55 21.72 -3.58
CA ARG A 103 -0.92 21.71 -3.57
C ARG A 103 -1.38 22.82 -4.51
N ARG A 104 -2.14 22.47 -5.55
CA ARG A 104 -2.87 23.44 -6.37
C ARG A 104 -4.11 23.91 -5.63
#